data_AF-A0A2M8AML3-F1
#
_entry.id   AF-A0A2M8AML3-F1
#
_cell.length_a   1.000
_cell.length_b   1.000
_cell.length_c   1.000
_cell.angle_alpha   90.00
_cell.angle_beta   90.00
_cell.angle_gamma   90.00
#
_symmetry.space_group_name_H-M   'P 1'
#
loop_
_entity.id
_entity.type
_entity.pdbx_description
1 polymer ?
#
loop_
_entity_poly.entity_id
_entity_poly.type
_entity_poly.pdbx_seq_one_letter_code
_entity_poly.pdbx_strand_id
1 'polypeptide(L)'
;MINLAIVIFSSNFLLGQEYYFKHYKSENGLSHNTVLSSLQDKTGFLWFGTKDGLNRFDGYNFKVFRNDPKNINSIGSNFIECL
;
A
#
# COMPACT_ATOMS: atom_id res chain seq x y z
N MET A 1 42.83 45.53 -11.86
CA MET A 1 42.26 44.92 -13.08
C MET A 1 42.61 43.45 -13.08
N ILE A 2 41.58 42.60 -13.10
CA ILE A 2 41.59 41.17 -13.42
C ILE A 2 42.35 40.29 -12.43
N ASN A 3 41.61 39.68 -11.50
CA ASN A 3 42.02 38.39 -10.94
C ASN A 3 40.94 37.36 -11.24
N LEU A 4 41.30 36.57 -12.25
CA LEU A 4 40.86 35.26 -12.69
C LEU A 4 39.69 34.59 -11.93
N ALA A 5 38.64 34.33 -12.70
CA ALA A 5 37.46 33.60 -12.32
C ALA A 5 37.80 32.19 -11.79
N ILE A 6 37.61 31.98 -10.49
CA ILE A 6 37.39 30.64 -9.94
C ILE A 6 35.87 30.44 -9.96
N VAL A 7 35.35 30.03 -11.13
CA VAL A 7 34.02 29.44 -11.18
C VAL A 7 34.17 28.08 -10.51
N ILE A 8 33.82 28.05 -9.23
CA ILE A 8 33.67 26.81 -8.45
C ILE A 8 32.57 26.02 -9.16
N PHE A 9 32.96 25.02 -9.96
CA PHE A 9 32.08 23.95 -10.39
C PHE A 9 31.79 23.11 -9.14
N SER A 10 30.92 23.62 -8.27
CA SER A 10 30.27 22.76 -7.29
C SER A 10 29.27 21.91 -8.07
N SER A 11 29.72 20.72 -8.45
CA SER A 11 28.80 19.64 -8.77
C SER A 11 27.92 19.43 -7.54
N ASN A 12 26.74 20.05 -7.51
CA ASN A 12 25.72 19.72 -6.53
C ASN A 12 25.33 18.26 -6.82
N PHE A 13 25.90 17.32 -6.06
CA PHE A 13 25.42 15.95 -6.09
C PHE A 13 23.99 15.97 -5.57
N LEU A 14 23.03 15.86 -6.48
CA LEU A 14 21.63 15.61 -6.14
C LEU A 14 21.53 14.16 -5.66
N LEU A 15 21.70 13.95 -4.36
CA LEU A 15 21.38 12.67 -3.74
C LEU A 15 19.86 12.54 -3.72
N GLY A 16 19.33 11.57 -4.48
CA GLY A 16 17.91 11.22 -4.41
C GLY A 16 17.60 10.62 -3.04
N GLN A 17 16.43 10.94 -2.48
CA GLN A 17 15.96 10.33 -1.24
C GLN A 17 15.92 8.81 -1.41
N GLU A 18 16.52 8.07 -0.47
CA GLU A 18 16.35 6.62 -0.44
C GLU A 18 14.89 6.29 -0.10
N TYR A 19 14.29 5.43 -0.92
CA TYR A 19 12.93 4.96 -0.71
C TYR A 19 12.94 3.76 0.24
N TYR A 20 12.24 3.91 1.36
CA TYR A 20 11.98 2.81 2.27
C TYR A 20 10.57 2.24 2.02
N PHE A 21 10.48 0.93 1.82
CA PHE A 21 9.22 0.23 1.66
C PHE A 21 8.95 -0.65 2.87
N LYS A 22 7.78 -0.49 3.49
CA LYS A 22 7.26 -1.44 4.45
C LYS A 22 6.44 -2.50 3.71
N HIS A 23 6.79 -3.76 3.92
CA HIS A 23 6.12 -4.88 3.28
C HIS A 23 5.10 -5.50 4.22
N TYR A 24 3.88 -5.69 3.73
CA TYR A 24 2.85 -6.47 4.39
C TYR A 24 2.47 -7.65 3.51
N LYS A 25 2.51 -8.84 4.09
CA LYS A 25 2.16 -10.11 3.45
C LYS A 25 1.12 -10.83 4.30
N SER A 26 0.79 -12.06 3.90
CA SER A 26 -0.14 -12.92 4.63
C SER A 26 0.27 -13.20 6.07
N GLU A 27 1.57 -13.33 6.31
CA GLU A 27 2.18 -13.43 7.64
C GLU A 27 1.95 -12.18 8.53
N ASN A 28 1.55 -11.04 7.93
CA ASN A 28 1.21 -9.81 8.64
C ASN A 28 -0.31 -9.56 8.74
N GLY A 29 -1.14 -10.53 8.33
CA GLY A 29 -2.60 -10.47 8.45
C GLY A 29 -3.36 -10.16 7.15
N LEU A 30 -2.68 -9.88 6.04
CA LEU A 30 -3.32 -9.80 4.73
C LEU A 30 -3.89 -11.19 4.37
N SER A 31 -5.10 -11.26 3.84
CA SER A 31 -5.72 -12.56 3.54
C SER A 31 -5.03 -13.34 2.42
N HIS A 32 -4.46 -12.64 1.43
CA HIS A 32 -3.72 -13.26 0.34
C HIS A 32 -2.66 -12.30 -0.23
N ASN A 33 -1.49 -12.81 -0.63
CA ASN A 33 -0.37 -11.98 -1.10
C ASN A 33 -0.60 -11.33 -2.48
N THR A 34 -1.59 -11.80 -3.23
CA THR A 34 -2.03 -11.18 -4.49
C THR A 34 -3.14 -10.18 -4.22
N VAL A 35 -2.79 -8.89 -4.22
CA VAL A 35 -3.73 -7.76 -4.19
C VAL A 35 -4.13 -7.41 -5.63
N LEU A 36 -5.42 -7.25 -5.88
CA LEU A 36 -5.99 -6.95 -7.20
C LEU A 36 -6.55 -5.53 -7.30
N SER A 37 -7.02 -4.98 -6.17
CA SER A 37 -7.57 -3.64 -6.09
C SER A 37 -7.27 -2.99 -4.74
N SER A 38 -7.22 -1.66 -4.73
CA SER A 38 -7.04 -0.86 -3.52
C SER A 38 -7.84 0.45 -3.56
N LEU A 39 -8.27 0.90 -2.39
CA LEU A 39 -9.04 2.13 -2.18
C LEU A 39 -8.73 2.70 -0.79
N GLN A 40 -8.83 4.02 -0.61
CA GLN A 40 -8.96 4.62 0.72
C GLN A 40 -10.39 5.14 0.90
N ASP A 41 -11.03 4.83 2.02
CA ASP A 41 -12.35 5.38 2.33
C ASP A 41 -12.27 6.79 2.95
N LYS A 42 -13.44 7.44 3.09
CA LYS A 42 -13.55 8.80 3.64
C LYS A 42 -13.15 8.91 5.12
N THR A 43 -13.06 7.79 5.83
CA THR A 43 -12.64 7.73 7.24
C THR A 43 -11.15 7.42 7.39
N GLY A 44 -10.44 7.21 6.27
CA GLY A 44 -9.00 7.01 6.23
C GLY A 44 -8.56 5.55 6.21
N PHE A 45 -9.47 4.57 6.30
CA PHE A 45 -9.07 3.16 6.20
C PHE A 45 -8.66 2.81 4.78
N LEU A 46 -7.62 1.98 4.67
CA LEU A 46 -7.19 1.41 3.40
C LEU A 46 -7.89 0.07 3.18
N TRP A 47 -8.39 -0.14 1.97
CA TRP A 47 -9.08 -1.34 1.56
C TRP A 47 -8.28 -2.03 0.46
N PHE A 48 -8.16 -3.35 0.55
CA PHE A 48 -7.43 -4.18 -0.40
C PHE A 48 -8.26 -5.40 -0.79
N GLY A 49 -8.65 -5.46 -2.06
CA GLY A 49 -9.24 -6.65 -2.66
C GLY A 49 -8.15 -7.65 -3.03
N THR A 50 -8.31 -8.90 -2.62
CA THR A 50 -7.34 -9.97 -2.91
C THR A 50 -8.02 -11.18 -3.52
N LYS A 51 -7.23 -12.21 -3.85
CA LYS A 51 -7.76 -13.49 -4.33
C LYS A 51 -8.53 -14.29 -3.28
N ASP A 52 -8.38 -14.00 -1.98
CA ASP A 52 -9.05 -14.72 -0.89
C ASP A 52 -9.53 -13.81 0.26
N GLY A 53 -10.12 -12.68 -0.08
CA GLY A 53 -10.84 -11.83 0.87
C GLY A 53 -10.68 -10.35 0.63
N LEU A 54 -11.57 -9.59 1.26
CA LEU A 54 -11.50 -8.14 1.38
C LEU A 54 -10.78 -7.78 2.67
N ASN A 55 -9.78 -6.91 2.60
CA ASN A 55 -8.98 -6.51 3.74
C ASN A 55 -9.19 -5.03 4.02
N ARG A 56 -9.50 -4.68 5.26
CA ARG A 56 -9.47 -3.29 5.74
C ARG A 56 -8.26 -3.13 6.65
N PHE A 57 -7.47 -2.10 6.42
CA PHE A 57 -6.25 -1.80 7.14
C PHE A 57 -6.36 -0.44 7.84
N ASP A 58 -6.02 -0.42 9.12
CA ASP A 58 -6.09 0.79 9.97
C ASP A 58 -4.74 1.49 10.16
N GLY A 59 -3.68 1.03 9.47
CA GLY A 59 -2.31 1.48 9.67
C GLY A 59 -1.45 0.53 10.51
N TYR A 60 -2.09 -0.36 11.27
CA TYR A 60 -1.45 -1.30 12.18
C TYR A 60 -1.88 -2.75 11.91
N ASN A 61 -3.18 -2.99 11.75
CA ASN A 61 -3.78 -4.32 11.66
C ASN A 61 -4.72 -4.44 10.46
N PHE A 62 -4.81 -5.66 9.93
CA PHE A 62 -5.79 -6.03 8.92
C PHE A 62 -7.02 -6.67 9.57
N LYS A 63 -8.20 -6.18 9.19
CA LYS A 63 -9.47 -6.89 9.37
C LYS A 63 -9.84 -7.56 8.05
N VAL A 64 -10.00 -8.88 8.09
CA VAL A 64 -10.34 -9.68 6.91
C VAL A 64 -11.84 -9.98 6.87
N PHE A 65 -12.45 -9.78 5.71
CA PHE A 65 -13.81 -10.19 5.39
C PHE A 65 -13.76 -11.30 4.34
N ARG A 66 -14.53 -12.36 4.56
CA ARG A 66 -14.71 -13.49 3.66
C ARG A 66 -16.19 -13.80 3.49
N ASN A 67 -16.53 -14.43 2.39
CA ASN A 67 -17.82 -15.04 2.18
C ASN A 67 -18.03 -16.15 3.21
N ASP A 68 -19.20 -16.13 3.82
CA ASP A 68 -19.69 -17.19 4.67
C ASP A 68 -21.12 -17.54 4.21
N PRO A 69 -21.33 -18.71 3.58
CA PRO A 69 -22.64 -19.13 3.08
C PRO A 69 -23.73 -19.19 4.16
N LYS A 70 -23.35 -19.27 5.45
CA LYS A 70 -24.30 -19.29 6.57
C LYS A 70 -24.65 -17.90 7.08
N ASN A 71 -23.90 -16.87 6.67
CA ASN A 71 -24.10 -15.49 7.08
C ASN A 71 -24.41 -14.61 5.86
N ILE A 72 -25.68 -14.25 5.71
CA ILE A 72 -26.17 -13.41 4.61
C ILE A 72 -25.55 -12.00 4.60
N ASN A 73 -25.02 -11.53 5.73
CA ASN A 73 -24.34 -10.24 5.83
C ASN A 73 -22.83 -10.32 5.52
N SER A 74 -22.33 -11.49 5.12
CA SER A 74 -20.97 -11.64 4.62
C SER A 74 -20.83 -11.11 3.18
N ILE A 75 -19.59 -10.94 2.72
CA ILE A 75 -19.33 -10.51 1.34
C ILE A 75 -19.72 -11.62 0.34
N GLY A 76 -20.08 -11.25 -0.89
CA GLY A 76 -20.57 -12.21 -1.89
C GLY A 76 -19.52 -13.15 -2.50
N SER A 77 -18.23 -12.83 -2.38
CA SER A 77 -17.12 -13.62 -2.94
C SER A 77 -15.84 -13.39 -2.13
N ASN A 78 -14.91 -14.35 -2.13
CA ASN A 78 -13.56 -14.14 -1.62
C ASN A 78 -12.62 -13.55 -2.68
N PHE A 79 -12.97 -13.63 -3.96
CA PHE A 79 -12.17 -13.10 -5.05
C PHE A 79 -12.61 -11.67 -5.36
N ILE A 80 -11.81 -10.68 -4.96
CA ILE A 80 -12.16 -9.26 -5.01
C ILE A 80 -11.29 -8.53 -6.04
N GLU A 81 -11.82 -8.35 -7.25
CA GLU A 81 -11.10 -7.72 -8.36
C GLU A 81 -11.17 -6.19 -8.36
N CYS A 82 -12.26 -5.60 -7.83
CA CYS A 82 -12.46 -4.15 -7.79
C CYS A 82 -13.12 -3.69 -6.48
N LEU A 83 -12.93 -2.40 -6.16
CA LEU A 83 -13.45 -1.70 -4.97
C LEU A 83 -14.08 -0.37 -5.37
#